data_AF-A0AAP4DK76-F1
#
_entry.id   AF-A0AAP4DK76-F1
#
_cell.length_a   1.000
_cell.length_b   1.000
_cell.length_c   1.000
_cell.angle_alpha   90.00
_cell.angle_beta   90.00
_cell.angle_gamma   90.00
#
_symmetry.space_group_name_H-M   'P 1'
#
loop_
_entity.id
_entity.type
_entity.pdbx_description
1 polymer ?
#
loop_
_entity_poly.entity_id
_entity_poly.type
_entity_poly.pdbx_seq_one_letter_code
_entity_poly.pdbx_strand_id
1 'polypeptide(L)' 'LMGLDPTRILVMSQVLLSFGIALALVPLLIFTSDSKLMGDLVNSKRVKQTGWVIVVLVVALNIWLLVGTALGL' A
#
# COMPACT_ATOMS: atom_id res chain seq x y z
N LEU A 1 -23.28 12.40 21.48
CA LEU A 1 -22.07 11.65 21.05
C LEU A 1 -22.45 10.96 19.76
N MET A 2 -21.95 11.43 18.61
CA MET A 2 -22.36 10.91 17.29
C MET A 2 -22.23 9.39 17.31
N GLY A 3 -23.33 8.67 17.05
CA GLY A 3 -23.45 7.20 17.15
C GLY A 3 -22.67 6.45 16.07
N LEU A 4 -21.40 6.80 15.89
CA LEU A 4 -20.47 6.12 14.99
C LEU A 4 -19.69 5.10 15.80
N ASP A 5 -19.80 3.84 15.42
CA ASP A 5 -19.07 2.74 16.06
C ASP A 5 -17.56 3.02 15.98
N PRO A 6 -16.85 3.15 17.12
CA PRO A 6 -15.43 3.48 17.13
C PRO A 6 -14.58 2.47 16.35
N THR A 7 -15.01 1.21 16.30
CA THR A 7 -14.40 0.15 15.49
C THR A 7 -14.42 0.49 14.00
N ARG A 8 -15.52 1.06 13.49
CA ARG A 8 -15.67 1.42 12.07
C ARG A 8 -14.74 2.58 11.70
N ILE A 9 -14.59 3.55 12.61
CA ILE A 9 -13.65 4.67 12.45
C ILE A 9 -12.20 4.16 12.43
N LEU A 10 -11.87 3.22 13.32
CA LEU A 10 -10.55 2.59 13.38
C LEU A 10 -10.20 1.85 12.09
N VAL A 11 -11.13 1.03 11.59
CA VAL A 11 -10.95 0.28 10.34
C VAL A 11 -10.80 1.24 9.14
N MET A 12 -11.61 2.30 9.05
CA MET A 12 -11.47 3.31 8.00
C MET A 12 -10.12 4.04 8.05
N SER A 13 -9.63 4.35 9.25
CA SER A 13 -8.30 4.97 9.43
C SER A 13 -7.18 4.06 8.94
N GLN A 14 -7.27 2.77 9.24
CA GLN A 14 -6.30 1.77 8.80
C GLN A 14 -6.28 1.61 7.28
N VAL A 15 -7.46 1.57 6.66
CA VAL A 15 -7.58 1.47 5.20
C VAL A 15 -6.95 2.70 4.53
N LEU A 16 -7.28 3.91 5.00
CA LEU A 16 -6.74 5.15 4.44
C LEU A 16 -5.20 5.23 4.58
N LEU A 17 -4.67 4.90 5.75
CA LEU A 17 -3.22 4.89 6.01
C LEU A 17 -2.49 3.91 5.11
N SER A 18 -3.05 2.72 4.92
CA SER A 18 -2.40 1.69 4.12
C SER A 18 -2.46 1.97 2.61
N PHE A 19 -3.49 2.67 2.11
CA PHE A 19 -3.45 3.28 0.78
C PHE A 19 -2.31 4.29 0.64
N GLY A 20 -2.06 5.10 1.67
CA GLY A 20 -0.91 6.01 1.72
C GLY A 20 0.43 5.29 1.60
N ILE A 21 0.59 4.15 2.28
CA ILE A 21 1.80 3.31 2.19
C ILE A 21 1.99 2.76 0.78
N ALA A 22 0.93 2.23 0.17
CA ALA A 22 0.98 1.73 -1.21
C ALA A 22 1.36 2.85 -2.20
N LEU A 23 0.76 4.02 -2.07
CA LEU A 23 1.07 5.21 -2.87
C LEU A 23 2.49 5.73 -2.68
N ALA A 24 3.09 5.53 -1.50
CA ALA A 24 4.49 5.88 -1.26
C ALA A 24 5.46 4.83 -1.83
N LEU A 25 5.13 3.54 -1.70
CA LEU A 25 5.98 2.43 -2.14
C LEU A 25 6.11 2.33 -3.67
N VAL A 26 5.04 2.57 -4.42
CA VAL A 26 5.04 2.52 -5.89
C VAL A 26 6.08 3.48 -6.51
N PRO A 27 6.04 4.80 -6.27
CA PRO A 27 7.01 5.73 -6.81
C PRO A 27 8.41 5.49 -6.24
N LEU A 28 8.54 5.08 -4.97
CA LEU A 28 9.84 4.69 -4.41
C LEU A 28 10.46 3.53 -5.21
N LEU A 29 9.68 2.50 -5.55
CA LEU A 29 10.16 1.39 -6.38
C LEU A 29 10.53 1.85 -7.80
N ILE A 30 9.77 2.78 -8.37
CA ILE A 30 10.05 3.35 -9.70
C ILE A 30 11.38 4.12 -9.66
N PHE A 31 11.56 5.03 -8.70
CA PHE A 31 12.75 5.86 -8.57
C PHE A 31 14.00 5.05 -8.20
N THR A 32 13.88 4.07 -7.30
CA THR A 32 15.02 3.20 -6.91
C THR A 32 15.39 2.19 -7.99
N SER A 33 14.51 1.95 -8.96
CA SER A 33 14.78 1.09 -10.13
C SER A 33 15.32 1.87 -11.33
N ASP A 34 15.38 3.19 -11.26
CA ASP A 34 15.80 4.05 -12.36
C ASP A 34 17.32 4.23 -12.34
N SER A 35 17.98 3.75 -13.39
CA SER A 35 19.43 3.83 -13.54
C SER A 35 19.97 5.20 -13.87
N LYS A 36 19.13 6.13 -14.35
CA LYS A 36 19.51 7.54 -14.48
C LYS A 36 19.51 8.26 -13.13
N LEU A 37 18.65 7.86 -12.20
CA LEU A 37 18.55 8.47 -10.86
C LEU A 37 19.50 7.84 -9.84
N MET A 38 19.67 6.51 -9.84
CA MET A 38 20.50 5.79 -8.85
C MET A 38 21.92 5.43 -9.32
N GLY A 39 22.23 5.58 -10.61
CA GLY A 39 23.54 5.20 -11.16
C GLY A 39 23.87 3.74 -10.91
N ASP A 40 25.00 3.46 -10.26
CA ASP A 40 25.46 2.09 -9.96
C ASP A 40 24.74 1.44 -8.75
N LEU A 41 23.97 2.22 -7.97
CA LEU A 41 23.24 1.74 -6.79
C LEU A 41 21.79 1.32 -7.11
N VAL A 42 21.47 1.07 -8.38
CA VAL A 42 20.16 0.60 -8.81
C VAL A 42 19.76 -0.68 -8.09
N ASN A 43 18.49 -0.73 -7.68
CA ASN A 43 17.94 -1.94 -7.09
C ASN A 43 18.09 -3.14 -8.02
N SER A 44 18.65 -4.23 -7.50
CA SER A 44 18.74 -5.48 -8.25
C SER A 44 17.34 -5.96 -8.67
N LYS A 45 17.26 -6.68 -9.80
CA LYS A 45 15.98 -7.22 -10.33
C LYS A 45 15.19 -8.01 -9.27
N ARG A 46 15.89 -8.67 -8.34
CA ARG A 46 15.29 -9.41 -7.22
C ARG A 46 14.58 -8.49 -6.24
N VAL A 47 15.22 -7.40 -5.81
CA VAL A 47 14.62 -6.43 -4.88
C VAL A 47 13.40 -5.76 -5.52
N LYS A 48 13.50 -5.41 -6.82
CA LYS A 48 12.38 -4.86 -7.58
C LYS A 48 11.18 -5.83 -7.64
N GLN A 49 11.42 -7.11 -7.92
CA GLN A 49 10.35 -8.11 -7.95
C GLN A 49 9.71 -8.30 -6.58
N THR A 50 10.51 -8.48 -5.52
CA THR A 50 9.98 -8.61 -4.14
C THR A 50 9.19 -7.38 -3.72
N GLY A 51 9.69 -6.18 -4.02
CA GLY A 51 8.99 -4.94 -3.73
C GLY A 51 7.64 -4.83 -4.46
N TRP A 52 7.59 -5.21 -5.74
CA TRP A 52 6.32 -5.25 -6.48
C TRP A 52 5.33 -6.27 -5.92
N VAL A 53 5.80 -7.46 -5.51
CA VAL A 53 4.95 -8.47 -4.86
C VAL A 53 4.35 -7.93 -3.56
N ILE A 54 5.14 -7.26 -2.73
CA ILE A 54 4.67 -6.65 -1.47
C ILE A 54 3.63 -5.57 -1.76
N VAL A 55 3.89 -4.69 -2.72
CA VAL A 55 2.93 -3.63 -3.13
C VAL A 55 1.61 -4.23 -3.57
N VAL A 56 1.64 -5.23 -4.47
CA VAL A 56 0.42 -5.89 -4.94
C VAL A 56 -0.33 -6.56 -3.80
N LEU A 57 0.37 -7.24 -2.89
CA LEU A 57 -0.23 -7.89 -1.73
C LEU A 57 -0.91 -6.88 -0.80
N VAL A 58 -0.22 -5.79 -0.45
CA VAL A 58 -0.77 -4.74 0.43
C VAL A 58 -2.01 -4.11 -0.22
N VAL A 59 -1.96 -3.77 -1.50
CA VAL A 59 -3.11 -3.20 -2.22
C VAL A 59 -4.28 -4.17 -2.27
N ALA A 60 -4.04 -5.45 -2.59
CA ALA A 60 -5.10 -6.46 -2.64
C ALA A 60 -5.77 -6.67 -1.28
N LEU A 61 -5.00 -6.79 -0.21
CA LEU A 61 -5.53 -6.92 1.16
C LEU A 61 -6.34 -5.69 1.56
N ASN A 62 -5.91 -4.49 1.17
CA ASN A 62 -6.64 -3.26 1.47
C ASN A 62 -7.95 -3.14 0.72
N ILE A 63 -7.97 -3.51 -0.55
CA ILE A 63 -9.20 -3.58 -1.34
C ILE A 63 -10.15 -4.60 -0.71
N TRP A 64 -9.67 -5.78 -0.33
CA TRP A 64 -10.50 -6.80 0.32
C TRP A 64 -11.12 -6.29 1.63
N LEU A 65 -10.33 -5.64 2.48
CA LEU A 65 -10.79 -5.06 3.74
C LEU A 65 -11.80 -3.92 3.51
N LEU A 66 -11.53 -3.04 2.54
CA LEU A 66 -12.44 -1.96 2.14
C LEU A 66 -13.78 -2.54 1.65
N VAL A 67 -13.74 -3.52 0.76
CA VAL A 67 -14.95 -4.16 0.20
C VAL A 67 -15.73 -4.88 1.29
N GLY A 68 -15.08 -5.61 2.19
CA GLY A 68 -15.74 -6.24 3.34
C GLY A 68 -16.43 -5.21 4.23
N THR A 69 -15.69 -4.16 4.64
CA THR A 69 -16.24 -3.11 5.51
C THR A 69 -17.34 -2.28 4.84
N ALA A 70 -17.27 -2.09 3.52
CA ALA A 70 -18.28 -1.36 2.74
C ALA A 70 -19.55 -2.20 2.50
N LEU A 71 -19.40 -3.52 2.27
CA LEU A 71 -20.51 -4.45 2.10
C LEU A 71 -21.13 -4.91 3.44
N GLY A 72 -20.51 -4.59 4.57
CA GLY A 72 -20.99 -4.99 5.90
C GLY A 72 -20.80 -6.48 6.20
N LEU A 73 -19.81 -7.10 5.55
CA LEU A 73 -19.26 -8.41 5.93
C LEU A 73 -18.27 -8.23 7.09
#